data_AF-A0A3N5QST4-F1
#
_entry.id   AF-A0A3N5QST4-F1
#
_cell.length_a   1.000
_cell.length_b   1.000
_cell.length_c   1.000
_cell.angle_alpha   90.00
_cell.angle_beta   90.00
_cell.angle_gamma   90.00
#
_symmetry.space_group_name_H-M   'P 1'
#
loop_
_entity.id
_entity.type
_entity.pdbx_description
1 polymer ?
#
loop_
_entity_poly.entity_id
_entity_poly.type
_entity_poly.pdbx_seq_one_letter_code
_entity_poly.pdbx_strand_id
1 'polypeptide(L)'
;MPMNHSGILCLIGAKIMEKTNWAENKEQREKEAMEEHERLHKLFKENRFAFELERKRAIEKIINSARTEQEKEKLRALQSGWDNRLKNAGTKHNRFIMAQTMFWDHFNNVWTPAIQELNTVLNGIKDQEQ
;
A
#
# COMPACT_ATOMS: atom_id res chain seq x y z
N MET A 1 37.69 18.09 -11.65
CA MET A 1 37.59 18.00 -13.13
C MET A 1 36.23 18.57 -13.53
N PRO A 2 36.16 19.64 -14.35
CA PRO A 2 34.88 20.21 -14.73
C PRO A 2 34.21 19.28 -15.74
N MET A 3 33.02 18.77 -15.41
CA MET A 3 32.23 18.00 -16.37
C MET A 3 31.78 18.94 -17.50
N ASN A 4 32.14 18.58 -18.73
CA ASN A 4 31.82 19.32 -19.94
C ASN A 4 30.29 19.54 -20.07
N HIS A 5 29.85 20.71 -20.53
CA HIS A 5 28.43 21.09 -20.65
C HIS A 5 27.58 20.07 -21.42
N SER A 6 28.19 19.34 -22.36
CA SER A 6 27.55 18.25 -23.10
C SER A 6 27.13 17.05 -22.23
N GLY A 7 27.83 16.75 -21.14
CA GLY A 7 27.51 15.64 -20.24
C GLY A 7 26.32 15.96 -19.31
N ILE A 8 26.17 17.23 -18.93
CA ILE A 8 25.06 17.71 -18.10
C ILE A 8 23.75 17.68 -18.90
N LEU A 9 23.78 18.10 -20.17
CA LEU A 9 22.61 18.05 -21.06
C LEU A 9 22.12 16.63 -21.35
N CYS A 10 23.03 15.65 -21.47
CA CYS A 10 22.67 14.24 -21.69
C CYS A 10 21.99 13.62 -20.44
N LEU A 11 22.51 13.90 -19.25
CA LEU A 11 21.92 13.43 -17.99
C LEU A 11 20.56 14.07 -17.70
N ILE A 12 20.40 15.36 -18.03
CA ILE A 12 19.12 16.06 -17.91
C ILE A 12 18.12 15.49 -18.93
N GLY A 13 18.54 15.26 -20.18
CA GLY A 13 17.73 14.65 -21.23
C GLY A 13 17.25 13.24 -20.87
N ALA A 14 18.14 12.40 -20.33
CA ALA A 14 17.79 11.05 -19.85
C ALA A 14 16.76 11.10 -18.71
N LYS A 15 16.95 12.00 -17.75
CA LYS A 15 16.05 12.13 -16.58
C LYS A 15 14.68 12.73 -16.95
N ILE A 16 14.62 13.57 -17.98
CA ILE A 16 13.37 14.08 -18.54
C ILE A 16 12.65 12.96 -19.28
N MET A 17 13.32 12.22 -20.19
CA MET A 17 12.72 11.08 -20.90
C MET A 17 12.20 9.98 -19.97
N GLU A 18 12.91 9.70 -18.87
CA GLU A 18 12.47 8.71 -17.85
C GLU A 18 11.21 9.18 -17.10
N LYS A 19 11.08 10.49 -16.83
CA LYS A 19 9.89 11.10 -16.23
C LYS A 19 8.68 11.10 -17.16
N THR A 20 8.87 11.39 -18.45
CA THR A 20 7.76 11.40 -19.43
C THR A 20 7.20 9.99 -19.64
N ASN A 21 8.08 9.00 -19.72
CA ASN A 21 7.71 7.60 -19.94
C ASN A 21 6.97 6.97 -18.73
N TRP A 22 7.22 7.48 -17.50
CA TRP A 22 6.48 7.08 -16.31
C TRP A 22 5.02 7.55 -16.34
N ALA A 23 4.76 8.77 -16.80
CA ALA A 23 3.41 9.31 -16.90
C ALA A 23 2.59 8.62 -18.01
N GLU A 24 3.21 8.37 -19.17
CA GLU A 24 2.55 7.76 -20.33
C GLU A 24 2.15 6.29 -20.11
N ASN A 25 2.95 5.52 -19.36
CA ASN A 25 2.65 4.10 -19.10
C ASN A 25 1.96 3.85 -17.75
N LYS A 26 1.33 4.86 -17.15
CA LYS A 26 0.69 4.71 -15.84
C LYS A 26 -0.44 3.67 -15.88
N GLU A 27 -1.34 3.80 -16.84
CA GLU A 27 -2.54 2.95 -16.95
C GLU A 27 -2.18 1.49 -17.22
N GLN A 28 -1.20 1.25 -18.11
CA GLN A 28 -0.69 -0.10 -18.37
C GLN A 28 -0.08 -0.73 -17.11
N ARG A 29 0.69 0.02 -16.33
CA ARG A 29 1.29 -0.48 -15.07
C ARG A 29 0.25 -0.74 -13.99
N GLU A 30 -0.79 0.08 -13.91
CA GLU A 30 -1.92 -0.15 -13.01
C GLU A 30 -2.66 -1.43 -13.37
N LYS A 31 -2.91 -1.66 -14.67
CA LYS A 31 -3.52 -2.89 -15.16
C LYS A 31 -2.68 -4.12 -14.84
N GLU A 32 -1.39 -4.09 -15.16
CA GLU A 32 -0.45 -5.18 -14.87
C GLU A 32 -0.35 -5.46 -13.36
N ALA A 33 -0.32 -4.40 -12.54
CA ALA A 33 -0.30 -4.54 -11.09
C ALA A 33 -1.60 -5.16 -10.56
N MET A 34 -2.75 -4.83 -11.15
CA MET A 34 -4.05 -5.37 -10.76
C MET A 34 -4.20 -6.83 -11.16
N GLU A 35 -3.81 -7.20 -12.38
CA GLU A 35 -3.82 -8.59 -12.85
C GLU A 35 -2.88 -9.47 -12.00
N GLU A 36 -1.69 -8.97 -11.68
CA GLU A 36 -0.75 -9.68 -10.82
C GLU A 36 -1.27 -9.81 -9.39
N HIS A 37 -1.92 -8.75 -8.86
CA HIS A 37 -2.56 -8.82 -7.55
C HIS A 37 -3.66 -9.87 -7.51
N GLU A 38 -4.51 -9.94 -8.53
CA GLU A 38 -5.58 -10.94 -8.61
C GLU A 38 -5.02 -12.36 -8.68
N ARG A 39 -3.97 -12.58 -9.49
CA ARG A 39 -3.28 -13.87 -9.58
C ARG A 39 -2.70 -14.30 -8.23
N LEU A 40 -2.00 -13.40 -7.55
CA LEU A 40 -1.41 -13.66 -6.24
C LEU A 40 -2.48 -13.90 -5.16
N HIS A 41 -3.59 -13.17 -5.21
CA HIS A 41 -4.73 -13.37 -4.30
C HIS A 41 -5.38 -14.75 -4.49
N LYS A 42 -5.58 -15.16 -5.75
CA LYS A 42 -6.06 -16.50 -6.08
C LYS A 42 -5.10 -17.56 -5.55
N LEU A 43 -3.80 -17.40 -5.80
CA LEU A 43 -2.78 -18.31 -5.31
C LEU A 43 -2.75 -18.38 -3.77
N PHE A 44 -2.92 -17.26 -3.07
CA PHE A 44 -2.99 -17.23 -1.61
C PHE A 44 -4.18 -18.04 -1.07
N LYS A 45 -5.35 -17.94 -1.70
CA LYS A 45 -6.55 -18.68 -1.31
C LYS A 45 -6.45 -20.17 -1.60
N GLU A 46 -5.92 -20.53 -2.77
CA GLU A 46 -5.88 -21.91 -3.25
C GLU A 46 -4.69 -22.69 -2.70
N ASN A 47 -3.49 -22.07 -2.67
CA ASN A 47 -2.27 -22.70 -2.20
C ASN A 47 -1.35 -21.70 -1.49
N ARG A 48 -1.57 -21.59 -0.18
CA ARG A 48 -0.79 -20.69 0.68
C ARG A 48 0.72 -20.97 0.65
N PHE A 49 1.15 -22.22 0.51
CA PHE A 49 2.58 -22.54 0.48
C PHE A 49 3.25 -22.01 -0.80
N ALA A 50 2.61 -22.24 -1.95
CA ALA A 50 3.10 -21.74 -3.24
C ALA A 50 3.17 -20.21 -3.26
N PHE A 51 2.16 -19.54 -2.70
CA PHE A 51 2.17 -18.09 -2.53
C PHE A 51 3.37 -17.61 -1.69
N GLU A 52 3.61 -18.22 -0.53
CA GLU A 52 4.74 -17.84 0.34
C GLU A 52 6.10 -18.03 -0.34
N LEU A 53 6.25 -19.08 -1.15
CA LEU A 53 7.45 -19.32 -1.93
C LEU A 53 7.65 -18.24 -3.00
N GLU A 54 6.58 -17.89 -3.72
CA GLU A 54 6.62 -16.85 -4.74
C GLU A 54 6.92 -15.47 -4.14
N ARG A 55 6.31 -15.13 -2.99
CA ARG A 55 6.60 -13.91 -2.24
C ARG A 55 8.08 -13.81 -1.89
N LYS A 56 8.66 -14.89 -1.34
CA LYS A 56 10.08 -14.94 -0.99
C LYS A 56 10.98 -14.76 -2.22
N ARG A 57 10.65 -15.39 -3.35
CA ARG A 57 11.39 -15.23 -4.61
C ARG A 57 11.35 -13.79 -5.13
N ALA A 58 10.18 -13.16 -5.08
CA ALA A 58 10.02 -11.77 -5.52
C ALA A 58 10.86 -10.81 -4.66
N ILE A 59 10.83 -10.98 -3.33
CA ILE A 59 11.64 -10.19 -2.40
C ILE A 59 13.13 -10.42 -2.66
N GLU A 60 13.57 -11.67 -2.81
CA GLU A 60 14.97 -12.00 -3.06
C GLU A 60 15.46 -11.42 -4.40
N LYS A 61 14.60 -11.40 -5.43
CA LYS A 61 14.90 -10.74 -6.70
C LYS A 61 15.15 -9.23 -6.54
N ILE A 62 14.36 -8.56 -5.69
CA ILE A 62 14.52 -7.13 -5.39
C ILE A 62 15.80 -6.89 -4.59
N ILE A 63 16.06 -7.72 -3.57
CA ILE A 63 17.29 -7.59 -2.78
C ILE A 63 18.50 -7.77 -3.70
N ASN A 64 18.51 -8.78 -4.56
CA ASN A 64 19.63 -9.05 -5.45
C ASN A 64 19.81 -8.03 -6.59
N SER A 65 18.82 -7.18 -6.87
CA SER A 65 18.97 -6.09 -7.84
C SER A 65 19.69 -4.86 -7.26
N ALA A 66 19.92 -4.81 -5.95
CA ALA A 66 20.71 -3.75 -5.31
C ALA A 66 22.19 -3.83 -5.72
N ARG A 67 22.82 -2.66 -5.86
CA ARG A 67 24.15 -2.52 -6.48
C ARG A 67 25.28 -2.93 -5.56
N THR A 68 25.13 -2.71 -4.26
CA THR A 68 26.17 -2.97 -3.27
C THR A 68 25.73 -4.00 -2.24
N GLU A 69 26.68 -4.74 -1.69
CA GLU A 69 26.38 -5.74 -0.66
C GLU A 69 25.86 -5.10 0.64
N GLN A 70 26.27 -3.87 0.94
CA GLN A 70 25.78 -3.09 2.08
C GLN A 70 24.31 -2.70 1.92
N GLU A 71 23.85 -2.38 0.70
CA GLU A 71 22.43 -2.13 0.42
C GLU A 71 21.60 -3.42 0.54
N LYS A 72 22.13 -4.55 0.05
CA LYS A 72 21.48 -5.85 0.20
C LYS A 72 21.27 -6.21 1.66
N GLU A 73 22.29 -6.01 2.50
CA GLU A 73 22.20 -6.28 3.93
C GLU A 73 21.14 -5.41 4.61
N LYS A 74 21.08 -4.11 4.26
CA LYS A 74 20.02 -3.21 4.75
C LYS A 74 18.63 -3.69 4.33
N LEU A 75 18.45 -4.13 3.09
CA LEU A 75 17.17 -4.63 2.60
C LEU A 75 16.77 -5.94 3.30
N ARG A 76 17.73 -6.83 3.57
CA ARG A 76 17.52 -8.06 4.36
C ARG A 76 17.10 -7.74 5.79
N ALA A 77 17.77 -6.80 6.44
CA ALA A 77 17.41 -6.34 7.78
C ALA A 77 16.02 -5.69 7.83
N LEU A 78 15.66 -4.92 6.80
CA LEU A 78 14.32 -4.34 6.68
C LEU A 78 13.26 -5.44 6.52
N GLN A 79 13.51 -6.41 5.64
CA GLN A 79 12.60 -7.52 5.42
C GLN A 79 12.40 -8.36 6.69
N SER A 80 13.47 -8.69 7.42
CA SER A 80 13.38 -9.46 8.65
C SER A 80 12.60 -8.71 9.75
N GLY A 81 12.77 -7.39 9.82
CA GLY A 81 11.98 -6.52 10.68
C GLY A 81 10.48 -6.60 10.36
N TRP A 82 10.12 -6.56 9.07
CA TRP A 82 8.73 -6.74 8.63
C TRP A 82 8.19 -8.13 8.92
N ASP A 83 8.93 -9.19 8.63
CA ASP A 83 8.51 -10.56 8.91
C ASP A 83 8.22 -10.76 10.40
N ASN A 84 9.05 -10.19 11.29
CA ASN A 84 8.84 -10.26 12.74
C ASN A 84 7.57 -9.50 13.17
N ARG A 85 7.32 -8.31 12.62
CA ARG A 85 6.10 -7.53 12.90
C ARG A 85 4.85 -8.26 12.39
N LEU A 86 4.91 -8.80 11.18
CA LEU A 86 3.78 -9.46 10.53
C LEU A 86 3.46 -10.83 11.15
N LYS A 87 4.45 -11.54 11.70
CA LYS A 87 4.26 -12.80 12.43
C LYS A 87 3.16 -12.71 13.49
N ASN A 88 3.04 -11.56 14.16
CA ASN A 88 2.05 -11.33 15.22
C ASN A 88 0.87 -10.45 14.77
N ALA A 89 0.80 -10.02 13.51
CA ALA A 89 -0.27 -9.15 13.03
C ALA A 89 -1.66 -9.79 13.20
N GLY A 90 -1.74 -11.13 13.07
CA GLY A 90 -2.97 -11.88 13.29
C GLY A 90 -3.28 -12.28 14.74
N THR A 91 -2.58 -11.73 15.74
CA THR A 91 -2.88 -12.06 17.15
C THR A 91 -4.27 -11.54 17.56
N LYS A 92 -4.88 -12.19 18.57
CA LYS A 92 -6.19 -11.76 19.12
C LYS A 92 -6.17 -10.30 19.58
N HIS A 93 -5.06 -9.86 20.19
CA HIS A 93 -4.88 -8.48 20.63
C HIS A 93 -4.85 -7.50 19.45
N ASN A 94 -4.03 -7.75 18.42
CA ASN A 94 -3.95 -6.86 17.26
C ASN A 94 -5.27 -6.78 16.48
N ARG A 95 -5.98 -7.91 16.33
CA ARG A 95 -7.32 -7.93 15.74
C ARG A 95 -8.32 -7.10 16.55
N PHE A 96 -8.25 -7.16 17.87
CA PHE A 96 -9.10 -6.36 18.75
C PHE A 96 -8.82 -4.86 18.59
N ILE A 97 -7.54 -4.45 18.61
CA ILE A 97 -7.16 -3.05 18.38
C ILE A 97 -7.64 -2.57 17.01
N MET A 98 -7.46 -3.36 15.94
CA MET A 98 -7.99 -3.02 14.61
C MET A 98 -9.51 -2.86 14.62
N ALA A 99 -10.24 -3.76 15.27
CA ALA A 99 -11.69 -3.69 15.36
C ALA A 99 -12.15 -2.43 16.12
N GLN A 100 -11.45 -2.03 17.18
CA GLN A 100 -11.72 -0.77 17.88
C GLN A 100 -11.53 0.44 16.96
N THR A 101 -10.42 0.50 16.22
CA THR A 101 -10.17 1.60 15.28
C THR A 101 -11.25 1.68 14.21
N MET A 102 -11.60 0.55 13.59
CA MET A 102 -12.66 0.49 12.57
C MET A 102 -14.03 0.87 13.14
N PHE A 103 -14.34 0.42 14.35
CA PHE A 103 -15.58 0.79 15.03
C PHE A 103 -15.67 2.30 15.24
N TRP A 104 -14.63 2.91 15.82
CA TRP A 104 -14.65 4.35 16.11
C TRP A 104 -14.64 5.20 14.85
N ASP A 105 -13.93 4.79 13.81
CA ASP A 105 -13.96 5.45 12.51
C ASP A 105 -15.37 5.43 11.92
N HIS A 106 -16.02 4.27 11.89
CA HIS A 106 -17.38 4.15 11.36
C HIS A 106 -18.42 4.86 12.23
N PHE A 107 -18.27 4.82 13.55
CA PHE A 107 -19.13 5.53 14.47
C PHE A 107 -19.08 7.04 14.22
N ASN A 108 -17.88 7.60 14.09
CA ASN A 108 -17.70 9.04 13.89
C ASN A 108 -18.11 9.51 12.49
N ASN A 109 -17.78 8.72 11.46
CA ASN A 109 -17.94 9.16 10.07
C ASN A 109 -19.29 8.78 9.46
N VAL A 110 -19.99 7.78 10.02
CA VAL A 110 -21.24 7.26 9.45
C VAL A 110 -22.39 7.36 10.45
N TRP A 111 -22.25 6.78 11.65
CA TRP A 111 -23.38 6.71 12.58
C TRP A 111 -23.69 8.04 13.25
N THR A 112 -22.67 8.78 13.69
CA THR A 112 -22.87 10.06 14.37
C THR A 112 -23.61 11.07 13.48
N PRO A 113 -23.22 11.28 12.20
CA PRO A 113 -23.99 12.14 11.30
C PRO A 113 -25.41 11.64 11.08
N ALA A 114 -25.60 10.34 10.84
CA ALA A 114 -26.93 9.78 10.60
C ALA A 114 -27.87 9.94 11.82
N ILE A 115 -27.34 9.78 13.03
CA ILE A 115 -28.10 10.00 14.27
C ILE A 115 -28.44 11.48 14.43
N GLN A 116 -27.53 12.39 14.09
CA GLN A 116 -27.79 13.83 14.13
C GLN A 116 -28.86 14.24 13.13
N GLU A 117 -28.81 13.74 11.89
CA GLU A 117 -29.86 13.92 10.87
C GLU A 117 -31.21 13.39 11.35
N LEU A 118 -31.23 12.20 11.96
CA LEU A 118 -32.46 11.63 12.48
C LEU A 118 -33.03 12.47 13.64
N ASN A 119 -32.16 13.03 14.48
CA ASN A 119 -32.56 13.90 15.58
C ASN A 119 -33.10 15.27 15.10
N THR A 120 -32.52 15.84 14.04
CA THR A 120 -33.06 17.08 13.45
C THR A 120 -34.44 16.86 12.84
N VAL A 121 -34.64 15.73 12.13
CA VAL A 121 -35.96 15.35 11.59
C VAL A 121 -36.98 15.17 12.72
N LEU A 122 -36.64 14.41 13.76
CA LEU A 122 -37.58 14.13 14.85
C LEU A 122 -37.95 15.36 15.68
N ASN A 123 -37.01 16.30 15.91
CA ASN A 123 -37.31 17.52 16.66
C ASN A 123 -37.96 18.60 15.78
N GLY A 124 -37.63 18.67 14.49
CA GLY A 124 -38.31 19.56 13.54
C GLY A 124 -39.79 19.20 13.33
N ILE A 125 -40.16 17.92 13.50
CA ILE A 125 -41.56 17.47 13.48
C ILE A 125 -42.33 17.94 14.74
N LYS A 126 -41.69 17.99 15.91
CA LYS A 126 -42.33 18.40 17.16
C LYS A 126 -42.71 19.88 17.19
N ASP A 127 -41.98 20.72 16.47
CA ASP A 127 -42.24 22.17 16.42
C ASP A 127 -43.41 22.55 15.47
N GLN A 128 -43.95 21.60 14.70
CA GLN A 128 -45.08 21.83 13.78
C GLN A 128 -46.44 21.35 14.34
N GLU A 129 -46.46 20.75 15.54
CA GLU A 129 -47.69 20.27 16.20
C GLU A 129 -48.15 21.19 17.36
N GLN A 130 -47.62 22.42 17.46
CA GLN A 130 -48.09 23.46 18.40
C GLN A 130 -48.93 24.54 17.73
#